data_AF-L7JX42-F1
#
_entry.id   AF-L7JX42-F1
#
_cell.length_a   1.000
_cell.length_b   1.000
_cell.length_c   1.000
_cell.angle_alpha   90.00
_cell.angle_beta   90.00
_cell.angle_gamma   90.00
#
_symmetry.space_group_name_H-M   'P 1'
#
loop_
_entity.id
_entity.type
_entity.pdbx_description
1 polymer ?
#
loop_
_entity_poly.entity_id
_entity_poly.type
_entity_poly.pdbx_seq_one_letter_code
_entity_poly.pdbx_strand_id
1 'polypeptide(L)'
;MQDRSIEYHLRESLFYETSSAVVNTILETILNVFVAQTIRNIEFESIQLSKHNYKILTNLKTLIVLDLGTKSITDKLFGCLPPNLKLLNIAGLKKYEKSEGIKYNLIEVQRIAELSNLKVFIIDADLIFKICALSFIPSSVEVLKIYFEVIPEKLPVLPEPLLHLRELYIECNNPYEDHYNRGMNITHTKPFIDYLQKCIDFESLEQFVFVSPYTLIKIDPLTLEFIETRSGKFYEHFGPIHDEVDRS
;
A
#
# COMPACT_ATOMS: atom_id res chain seq x y z
N MET A 1 -29.74 -21.88 6.36
CA MET A 1 -29.11 -20.54 6.19
C MET A 1 -27.63 -20.61 5.79
N GLN A 2 -26.88 -21.67 6.10
CA GLN A 2 -25.48 -21.83 5.65
C GLN A 2 -25.30 -22.06 4.14
N ASP A 3 -26.25 -22.71 3.47
CA ASP A 3 -26.12 -23.12 2.06
C ASP A 3 -26.08 -21.94 1.06
N ARG A 4 -26.86 -20.88 1.33
CA ARG A 4 -26.88 -19.68 0.47
C ARG A 4 -25.61 -18.82 0.57
N SER A 5 -24.88 -18.92 1.69
CA SER A 5 -23.61 -18.22 1.87
C SER A 5 -22.51 -18.83 1.00
N ILE A 6 -22.48 -20.17 0.94
CA ILE A 6 -21.51 -20.93 0.13
C ILE A 6 -21.75 -20.69 -1.36
N GLU A 7 -23.01 -20.74 -1.80
CA GLU A 7 -23.36 -20.50 -3.20
C GLU A 7 -23.05 -19.06 -3.65
N TYR A 8 -23.24 -18.07 -2.77
CA TYR A 8 -22.89 -16.68 -3.04
C TYR A 8 -21.37 -16.50 -3.16
N HIS A 9 -20.59 -17.04 -2.21
CA HIS A 9 -19.13 -17.00 -2.27
C HIS A 9 -18.56 -17.69 -3.52
N LEU A 10 -19.13 -18.82 -3.95
CA LEU A 10 -18.73 -19.52 -5.17
C LEU A 10 -19.00 -18.70 -6.44
N ARG A 11 -20.14 -18.01 -6.51
CA ARG A 11 -20.46 -17.14 -7.66
C ARG A 11 -19.56 -15.91 -7.70
N GLU A 12 -19.30 -15.32 -6.53
CA GLU A 12 -18.41 -14.17 -6.41
C GLU A 12 -16.97 -14.55 -6.78
N SER A 13 -16.47 -15.69 -6.31
CA SER A 13 -15.12 -16.18 -6.67
C SER A 13 -14.99 -16.44 -8.17
N LEU A 14 -15.98 -17.12 -8.78
CA LEU A 14 -15.99 -17.40 -10.22
C LEU A 14 -16.03 -16.11 -11.06
N PHE A 15 -16.77 -15.09 -10.61
CA PHE A 15 -16.81 -13.79 -11.28
C PHE A 15 -15.44 -13.09 -11.25
N TYR A 16 -14.77 -13.08 -10.09
CA TYR A 16 -13.44 -12.47 -9.96
C TYR A 16 -12.37 -13.23 -10.74
N GLU A 17 -12.42 -14.57 -10.73
CA GLU A 17 -11.51 -15.41 -11.52
C GLU A 17 -11.68 -15.17 -13.02
N THR A 18 -12.92 -15.16 -13.50
CA THR A 18 -13.22 -14.91 -14.91
C THR A 18 -12.81 -13.51 -15.33
N SER A 19 -13.10 -12.49 -14.51
CA SER A 19 -12.70 -11.10 -14.76
C SER A 19 -11.19 -10.95 -14.80
N SER A 20 -10.48 -11.61 -13.87
CA SER A 20 -9.01 -11.60 -13.84
C SER A 20 -8.43 -12.30 -15.08
N ALA A 21 -9.01 -13.42 -15.52
CA ALA A 21 -8.57 -14.10 -16.73
C ALA A 21 -8.73 -13.21 -17.98
N VAL A 22 -9.90 -12.59 -18.16
CA VAL A 22 -10.18 -11.68 -19.29
C VAL A 22 -9.20 -10.51 -19.29
N VAL A 23 -8.99 -9.87 -18.13
CA VAL A 23 -8.08 -8.73 -18.03
C VAL A 23 -6.64 -9.16 -18.32
N ASN A 24 -6.19 -10.29 -17.81
CA ASN A 24 -4.84 -10.79 -18.09
C ASN A 24 -4.62 -11.02 -19.60
N THR A 25 -5.62 -11.54 -20.34
CA THR A 25 -5.56 -11.67 -21.81
C THR A 25 -5.54 -10.32 -22.54
N ILE A 26 -6.33 -9.34 -22.08
CA ILE A 26 -6.32 -7.99 -22.63
C ILE A 26 -4.96 -7.33 -22.41
N LEU A 27 -4.41 -7.44 -21.19
CA LEU A 27 -3.08 -6.92 -20.85
C LEU A 27 -2.00 -7.58 -21.70
N GLU A 28 -2.04 -8.89 -21.91
CA GLU A 28 -1.12 -9.58 -22.81
C GLU A 28 -1.15 -9.02 -24.23
N THR A 29 -2.34 -8.65 -24.70
CA THR A 29 -2.50 -8.09 -26.05
C THR A 29 -2.01 -6.64 -26.13
N ILE A 30 -2.38 -5.79 -25.17
CA ILE A 30 -2.06 -4.35 -25.18
C ILE A 30 -0.57 -4.12 -24.90
N LEU A 31 -0.01 -4.84 -23.92
CA LEU A 31 1.33 -4.61 -23.43
C LEU A 31 2.43 -5.29 -24.26
N ASN A 32 2.06 -6.12 -25.26
CA ASN A 32 3.00 -6.76 -26.18
C ASN A 32 3.14 -5.99 -27.52
N VAL A 33 2.49 -4.83 -27.64
CA VAL A 33 2.54 -3.93 -28.80
C VAL A 33 3.44 -2.73 -28.49
N PHE A 34 3.90 -2.02 -29.52
CA PHE A 34 4.68 -0.76 -29.44
C PHE A 34 4.12 0.27 -28.43
N VAL A 35 2.81 0.21 -28.15
CA VAL A 35 2.09 1.01 -27.15
C VAL A 35 2.65 0.85 -25.73
N ALA A 36 3.27 -0.29 -25.40
CA ALA A 36 3.90 -0.54 -24.10
C ALA A 36 4.97 0.52 -23.74
N GLN A 37 5.61 1.12 -24.75
CA GLN A 37 6.60 2.18 -24.57
C GLN A 37 5.98 3.53 -24.22
N THR A 38 4.67 3.71 -24.33
CA THR A 38 3.99 4.98 -24.03
C THR A 38 3.18 4.95 -22.73
N ILE A 39 3.01 3.77 -22.13
CA ILE A 39 2.18 3.62 -20.92
C ILE A 39 2.93 4.18 -19.72
N ARG A 40 2.37 5.25 -19.14
CA ARG A 40 2.91 5.90 -17.94
C ARG A 40 2.20 5.50 -16.66
N ASN A 41 0.92 5.21 -16.73
CA ASN A 41 0.09 4.89 -15.56
C ASN A 41 -0.68 3.60 -15.81
N ILE A 42 -0.67 2.71 -14.82
CA ILE A 42 -1.52 1.53 -14.76
C ILE A 42 -2.15 1.51 -13.39
N GLU A 43 -3.47 1.41 -13.36
CA GLU A 43 -4.26 1.32 -12.15
C GLU A 43 -5.23 0.15 -12.27
N PHE A 44 -5.27 -0.70 -11.26
CA PHE A 44 -6.17 -1.85 -11.16
C PHE A 44 -7.01 -1.71 -9.89
N GLU A 45 -8.32 -1.97 -10.00
CA GLU A 45 -9.24 -1.77 -8.87
C GLU A 45 -9.46 -3.04 -8.04
N SER A 46 -9.43 -4.23 -8.65
CA SER A 46 -9.72 -5.52 -7.99
C SER A 46 -9.31 -6.72 -8.85
N ILE A 47 -8.08 -6.71 -9.38
CA ILE A 47 -7.65 -7.69 -10.39
C ILE A 47 -6.45 -8.49 -9.87
N GLN A 48 -6.51 -9.81 -10.02
CA GLN A 48 -5.37 -10.66 -9.76
C GLN A 48 -4.53 -10.82 -11.03
N LEU A 49 -3.31 -10.28 -10.99
CA LEU A 49 -2.36 -10.44 -12.09
C LEU A 49 -1.74 -11.83 -12.09
N SER A 50 -1.64 -12.42 -13.28
CA SER A 50 -0.92 -13.69 -13.44
C SER A 50 0.59 -13.48 -13.33
N LYS A 51 1.33 -14.57 -13.05
CA LYS A 51 2.81 -14.57 -13.10
C LYS A 51 3.37 -14.14 -14.45
N HIS A 52 2.63 -14.40 -15.53
CA HIS A 52 3.02 -13.97 -16.87
C HIS A 52 2.88 -12.45 -17.00
N ASN A 53 1.77 -11.88 -16.54
CA ASN A 53 1.53 -10.43 -16.58
C ASN A 53 2.55 -9.64 -15.76
N TYR A 54 3.02 -10.16 -14.62
CA TYR A 54 4.14 -9.54 -13.90
C TYR A 54 5.37 -9.37 -14.78
N LYS A 55 5.76 -10.41 -15.53
CA LYS A 55 6.94 -10.32 -16.41
C LYS A 55 6.80 -9.21 -17.45
N ILE A 56 5.58 -8.92 -17.89
CA ILE A 56 5.33 -7.87 -18.88
C ILE A 56 5.60 -6.48 -18.28
N LEU A 57 5.35 -6.28 -16.98
CA LEU A 57 5.63 -5.01 -16.30
C LEU A 57 7.10 -4.58 -16.42
N THR A 58 8.04 -5.54 -16.47
CA THR A 58 9.48 -5.23 -16.64
C THR A 58 9.80 -4.53 -17.97
N ASN A 59 8.96 -4.72 -18.99
CA ASN A 59 9.14 -4.12 -20.30
C ASN A 59 8.57 -2.69 -20.38
N LEU A 60 7.79 -2.26 -19.38
CA LEU A 60 7.15 -0.95 -19.34
C LEU A 60 8.10 0.13 -18.82
N LYS A 61 9.13 0.41 -19.61
CA LYS A 61 10.21 1.34 -19.24
C LYS A 61 9.76 2.77 -18.98
N THR A 62 8.60 3.18 -19.48
CA THR A 62 8.04 4.52 -19.26
C THR A 62 6.97 4.57 -18.18
N LEU A 63 6.71 3.44 -17.50
CA LEU A 63 5.75 3.36 -16.40
C LEU A 63 6.27 4.14 -15.19
N ILE A 64 5.43 5.02 -14.67
CA ILE A 64 5.67 5.94 -13.56
C ILE A 64 4.74 5.60 -12.39
N VAL A 65 3.48 5.29 -12.69
CA VAL A 65 2.46 4.95 -11.69
C VAL A 65 2.02 3.52 -11.89
N LEU A 66 2.14 2.72 -10.84
CA LEU A 66 1.56 1.38 -10.77
C LEU A 66 0.71 1.26 -9.51
N ASP A 67 -0.61 1.27 -9.68
CA ASP A 67 -1.56 0.93 -8.63
C ASP A 67 -2.16 -0.44 -8.94
N LEU A 68 -1.94 -1.40 -8.04
CA LEU A 68 -2.42 -2.75 -8.24
C LEU A 68 -3.80 -3.02 -7.62
N GLY A 69 -4.25 -2.24 -6.63
CA GLY A 69 -5.55 -2.44 -5.95
C GLY A 69 -6.00 -3.90 -5.76
N THR A 70 -5.08 -4.84 -5.46
CA THR A 70 -5.38 -6.29 -5.57
C THR A 70 -5.75 -6.90 -4.24
N LYS A 71 -6.52 -8.00 -4.27
CA LYS A 71 -6.74 -8.87 -3.10
C LYS A 71 -5.57 -9.81 -2.77
N SER A 72 -4.56 -9.96 -3.63
CA SER A 72 -3.44 -10.88 -3.37
C SER A 72 -2.22 -10.58 -4.26
N ILE A 73 -1.13 -10.15 -3.63
CA ILE A 73 0.17 -9.96 -4.28
C ILE A 73 1.08 -11.13 -3.93
N THR A 74 1.84 -11.61 -4.92
CA THR A 74 2.89 -12.60 -4.69
C THR A 74 4.25 -11.91 -4.68
N ASP A 75 5.19 -12.44 -3.91
CA ASP A 75 6.59 -11.99 -3.89
C ASP A 75 7.23 -11.82 -5.28
N LYS A 76 6.84 -12.64 -6.26
CA LYS A 76 7.32 -12.54 -7.65
C LYS A 76 7.04 -11.21 -8.35
N LEU A 77 6.08 -10.42 -7.87
CA LEU A 77 5.83 -9.08 -8.39
C LEU A 77 7.07 -8.21 -8.25
N PHE A 78 7.75 -8.28 -7.09
CA PHE A 78 8.84 -7.39 -6.74
C PHE A 78 10.06 -7.57 -7.66
N GLY A 79 10.31 -8.80 -8.13
CA GLY A 79 11.30 -9.07 -9.16
C GLY A 79 10.92 -8.65 -10.58
N CYS A 80 9.71 -8.12 -10.77
CA CYS A 80 9.18 -7.71 -12.07
C CYS A 80 8.79 -6.22 -12.14
N LEU A 81 9.12 -5.42 -11.12
CA LEU A 81 8.75 -4.00 -11.10
C LEU A 81 9.57 -3.19 -12.13
N PRO A 82 8.93 -2.29 -12.89
CA PRO A 82 9.64 -1.42 -13.81
C PRO A 82 10.53 -0.40 -13.07
N PRO A 83 11.72 -0.07 -13.61
CA PRO A 83 12.76 0.68 -12.89
C PRO A 83 12.49 2.19 -12.76
N ASN A 84 11.55 2.74 -13.52
CA ASN A 84 11.26 4.18 -13.56
C ASN A 84 9.99 4.55 -12.77
N LEU A 85 9.48 3.63 -11.95
CA LEU A 85 8.33 3.89 -11.09
C LEU A 85 8.63 5.04 -10.11
N LYS A 86 7.70 5.99 -10.05
CA LYS A 86 7.64 7.04 -9.01
C LYS A 86 6.57 6.76 -7.97
N LEU A 87 5.47 6.12 -8.36
CA LEU A 87 4.39 5.72 -7.45
C LEU A 87 4.15 4.21 -7.58
N LEU A 88 4.17 3.54 -6.43
CA LEU A 88 3.78 2.15 -6.31
C LEU A 88 2.71 2.03 -5.22
N ASN A 89 1.51 1.60 -5.62
CA ASN A 89 0.47 1.21 -4.69
C ASN A 89 0.24 -0.31 -4.78
N ILE A 90 0.61 -0.99 -3.71
CA ILE A 90 0.42 -2.43 -3.54
C ILE A 90 -0.50 -2.72 -2.35
N ALA A 91 -1.11 -1.70 -1.76
CA ALA A 91 -2.12 -1.90 -0.74
C ALA A 91 -3.36 -2.52 -1.36
N GLY A 92 -3.97 -3.44 -0.62
CA GLY A 92 -4.88 -4.40 -1.22
C GLY A 92 -5.97 -4.87 -0.28
N LEU A 93 -7.18 -4.36 -0.52
CA LEU A 93 -8.44 -4.54 0.22
C LEU A 93 -8.78 -6.03 0.54
N LYS A 94 -8.15 -6.61 1.55
CA LYS A 94 -8.62 -7.84 2.21
C LYS A 94 -9.18 -7.52 3.59
N LYS A 95 -10.45 -7.11 3.61
CA LYS A 95 -11.24 -7.01 4.85
C LYS A 95 -11.59 -8.36 5.49
N TYR A 96 -11.42 -9.52 4.82
CA TYR A 96 -12.06 -10.76 5.31
C TYR A 96 -11.39 -12.12 5.04
N GLU A 97 -10.17 -12.20 4.52
CA GLU A 97 -9.49 -13.51 4.44
C GLU A 97 -8.30 -13.51 5.36
N LYS A 98 -8.41 -14.27 6.47
CA LYS A 98 -7.28 -14.72 7.28
C LYS A 98 -6.23 -15.24 6.32
N SER A 99 -5.22 -14.42 6.00
CA SER A 99 -4.16 -14.81 5.09
C SER A 99 -3.34 -15.84 5.84
N GLU A 100 -3.70 -17.12 5.72
CA GLU A 100 -2.89 -18.21 6.23
C GLU A 100 -1.52 -18.12 5.58
N GLY A 101 -0.52 -17.70 6.37
CA GLY A 101 0.88 -18.03 6.17
C GLY A 101 1.52 -17.63 4.83
N ILE A 102 1.09 -16.56 4.15
CA ILE A 102 1.82 -16.05 2.98
C ILE A 102 3.22 -15.62 3.44
N LYS A 103 4.20 -16.49 3.22
CA LYS A 103 5.62 -16.21 3.41
C LYS A 103 6.14 -15.54 2.16
N TYR A 104 6.48 -14.27 2.26
CA TYR A 104 7.20 -13.57 1.21
C TYR A 104 8.65 -14.04 1.18
N ASN A 105 9.19 -14.27 -0.02
CA ASN A 105 10.64 -14.38 -0.17
C ASN A 105 11.27 -13.00 0.07
N LEU A 106 12.03 -12.87 1.15
CA LEU A 106 12.71 -11.63 1.54
C LEU A 106 13.61 -11.08 0.43
N ILE A 107 14.25 -11.95 -0.35
CA ILE A 107 15.14 -11.54 -1.46
C ILE A 107 14.33 -10.83 -2.55
N GLU A 108 13.13 -11.33 -2.85
CA GLU A 108 12.28 -10.70 -3.88
C GLU A 108 11.77 -9.35 -3.38
N VAL A 109 11.31 -9.28 -2.13
CA VAL A 109 10.87 -8.02 -1.50
C VAL A 109 11.97 -6.97 -1.46
N GLN A 110 13.21 -7.37 -1.15
CA GLN A 110 14.36 -6.46 -1.11
C GLN A 110 14.65 -5.78 -2.44
N ARG A 111 14.18 -6.33 -3.57
CA ARG A 111 14.33 -5.66 -4.88
C ARG A 111 13.56 -4.35 -4.98
N ILE A 112 12.56 -4.14 -4.12
CA ILE A 112 11.88 -2.83 -4.04
C ILE A 112 12.91 -1.75 -3.69
N ALA A 113 13.86 -2.03 -2.80
CA ALA A 113 14.92 -1.09 -2.41
C ALA A 113 15.80 -0.62 -3.57
N GLU A 114 15.82 -1.35 -4.68
CA GLU A 114 16.57 -1.01 -5.90
C GLU A 114 15.85 0.05 -6.76
N LEU A 115 14.58 0.38 -6.47
CA LEU A 115 13.78 1.37 -7.19
C LEU A 115 14.15 2.80 -6.78
N SER A 116 15.29 3.28 -7.26
CA SER A 116 15.85 4.61 -6.92
C SER A 116 15.00 5.81 -7.33
N ASN A 117 13.99 5.61 -8.18
CA ASN A 117 13.06 6.65 -8.62
C ASN A 117 11.75 6.68 -7.82
N LEU A 118 11.53 5.69 -6.93
CA LEU A 118 10.27 5.55 -6.22
C LEU A 118 10.15 6.65 -5.18
N LYS A 119 9.10 7.48 -5.29
CA LYS A 119 8.82 8.64 -4.41
C LYS A 119 7.65 8.42 -3.48
N VAL A 120 6.60 7.77 -3.98
CA VAL A 120 5.37 7.48 -3.24
C VAL A 120 5.22 5.97 -3.14
N PHE A 121 5.12 5.46 -1.92
CA PHE A 121 4.91 4.05 -1.68
C PHE A 121 3.69 3.84 -0.77
N ILE A 122 2.78 2.99 -1.24
CA ILE A 122 1.51 2.74 -0.57
C ILE A 122 1.39 1.24 -0.32
N ILE A 123 1.30 0.85 0.96
CA ILE A 123 1.39 -0.55 1.41
C ILE A 123 0.42 -0.87 2.55
N ASP A 124 0.14 -2.15 2.76
CA ASP A 124 -0.51 -2.63 3.98
C ASP A 124 0.50 -2.85 5.11
N ALA A 125 0.13 -2.52 6.36
CA ALA A 125 0.95 -2.75 7.55
C ALA A 125 1.30 -4.23 7.73
N ASP A 126 0.44 -5.12 7.25
CA ASP A 126 0.64 -6.56 7.18
C ASP A 126 1.96 -6.96 6.50
N LEU A 127 2.36 -6.24 5.45
CA LEU A 127 3.60 -6.50 4.75
C LEU A 127 4.79 -6.21 5.66
N ILE A 128 4.75 -5.09 6.39
CA ILE A 128 5.77 -4.69 7.38
C ILE A 128 5.89 -5.75 8.47
N PHE A 129 4.76 -6.21 9.02
CA PHE A 129 4.76 -7.22 10.08
C PHE A 129 5.25 -8.59 9.60
N LYS A 130 5.02 -8.95 8.33
CA LYS A 130 5.47 -10.23 7.75
C LYS A 130 6.97 -10.23 7.42
N ILE A 131 7.48 -9.11 6.94
CA ILE A 131 8.92 -8.95 6.62
C ILE A 131 9.71 -8.70 7.91
N CYS A 132 9.07 -8.09 8.91
CA CYS A 132 9.69 -7.61 10.13
C CYS A 132 10.85 -6.65 9.83
N ALA A 133 10.70 -5.73 8.86
CA ALA A 133 11.71 -4.74 8.49
C ALA A 133 11.07 -3.59 7.69
N LEU A 134 11.70 -2.41 7.69
CA LEU A 134 11.43 -1.34 6.70
C LEU A 134 12.59 -1.15 5.71
N SER A 135 13.70 -1.89 5.88
CA SER A 135 14.87 -1.82 4.99
C SER A 135 14.61 -2.15 3.51
N PHE A 136 13.44 -2.69 3.17
CA PHE A 136 13.01 -2.89 1.78
C PHE A 136 12.47 -1.62 1.11
N ILE A 137 12.18 -0.57 1.89
CA ILE A 137 11.71 0.71 1.37
C ILE A 137 12.94 1.50 0.88
N PRO A 138 12.98 1.93 -0.39
CA PRO A 138 14.06 2.77 -0.91
C PRO A 138 14.20 4.07 -0.13
N SER A 139 15.44 4.55 0.01
CA SER A 139 15.70 5.89 0.54
C SER A 139 15.20 7.03 -0.35
N SER A 140 14.80 6.74 -1.60
CA SER A 140 14.19 7.70 -2.50
C SER A 140 12.73 8.02 -2.15
N VAL A 141 12.08 7.18 -1.34
CA VAL A 141 10.69 7.35 -0.94
C VAL A 141 10.57 8.55 -0.02
N GLU A 142 9.70 9.48 -0.39
CA GLU A 142 9.42 10.70 0.36
C GLU A 142 8.06 10.61 1.05
N VAL A 143 7.10 9.91 0.43
CA VAL A 143 5.74 9.73 0.94
C VAL A 143 5.47 8.25 1.15
N LEU A 144 5.19 7.88 2.40
CA LEU A 144 4.76 6.53 2.77
C LEU A 144 3.32 6.57 3.26
N LYS A 145 2.44 5.82 2.59
CA LYS A 145 1.07 5.59 3.05
C LYS A 145 0.92 4.14 3.49
N ILE A 146 0.48 3.93 4.72
CA ILE A 146 0.31 2.61 5.31
C ILE A 146 -1.16 2.41 5.64
N TYR A 147 -1.77 1.39 5.04
CA TYR A 147 -3.09 0.91 5.45
C TYR A 147 -2.94 -0.01 6.65
N PHE A 148 -3.63 0.34 7.73
CA PHE A 148 -3.50 -0.27 9.03
C PHE A 148 -4.88 -0.69 9.56
N GLU A 149 -5.06 -1.99 9.81
CA GLU A 149 -6.33 -2.55 10.29
C GLU A 149 -6.19 -3.21 11.68
N VAL A 150 -5.16 -4.04 11.91
CA VAL A 150 -4.97 -4.77 13.17
C VAL A 150 -3.49 -4.85 13.55
N ILE A 151 -3.17 -4.70 14.85
CA ILE A 151 -1.82 -4.96 15.38
C ILE A 151 -1.66 -6.45 15.69
N PRO A 152 -0.55 -7.10 15.28
CA PRO A 152 -0.23 -8.44 15.75
C PRO A 152 0.01 -8.46 17.27
N GLU A 153 -0.22 -9.61 17.92
CA GLU A 153 0.02 -9.78 19.38
C GLU A 153 1.46 -9.44 19.81
N LYS A 154 2.42 -9.55 18.89
CA LYS A 154 3.83 -9.23 19.09
C LYS A 154 4.34 -8.42 17.92
N LEU A 155 4.90 -7.25 18.23
CA LEU A 155 5.62 -6.44 17.26
C LEU A 155 7.07 -6.93 17.17
N PRO A 156 7.63 -7.04 15.95
CA PRO A 156 9.04 -7.38 15.80
C PRO A 156 9.92 -6.29 16.40
N VAL A 157 11.07 -6.69 16.96
CA VAL A 157 12.10 -5.75 17.43
C VAL A 157 13.14 -5.63 16.33
N LEU A 158 13.41 -4.40 15.89
CA LEU A 158 14.33 -4.14 14.79
C LEU A 158 15.47 -3.21 15.20
N PRO A 159 16.72 -3.64 15.00
CA PRO A 159 17.86 -2.73 14.91
C PRO A 159 18.06 -2.37 13.43
N GLU A 160 17.31 -1.38 12.92
CA GLU A 160 17.47 -0.89 11.55
C GLU A 160 17.83 0.60 11.54
N PRO A 161 18.55 1.09 10.51
CA PRO A 161 18.71 2.52 10.31
C PRO A 161 17.34 3.18 10.14
N LEU A 162 17.18 4.38 10.69
CA LEU A 162 15.93 5.13 10.56
C LEU A 162 15.71 5.53 9.10
N LEU A 163 14.53 5.22 8.59
CA LEU A 163 14.06 5.70 7.29
C LEU A 163 13.69 7.18 7.43
N HIS A 164 14.28 8.02 6.58
CA HIS A 164 13.88 9.43 6.48
C HIS A 164 12.74 9.56 5.48
N LEU A 165 11.65 10.19 5.91
CA LEU A 165 10.46 10.41 5.11
C LEU A 165 10.04 11.87 5.24
N ARG A 166 9.43 12.42 4.20
CA ARG A 166 8.84 13.74 4.24
C ARG A 166 7.40 13.68 4.74
N GLU A 167 6.64 12.69 4.30
CA GLU A 167 5.23 12.54 4.66
C GLU A 167 4.88 11.10 5.02
N LEU A 168 4.17 10.93 6.13
CA LEU A 168 3.65 9.66 6.61
C LEU A 168 2.13 9.72 6.76
N TYR A 169 1.44 8.85 6.04
CA TYR A 169 -0.01 8.70 6.11
C TYR A 169 -0.36 7.34 6.68
N ILE A 170 -1.17 7.32 7.74
CA ILE A 170 -1.70 6.08 8.32
C ILE A 170 -3.19 6.04 8.05
N GLU A 171 -3.59 5.15 7.15
CA GLU A 171 -5.01 4.94 6.86
C GLU A 171 -5.57 3.83 7.74
N CYS A 172 -6.67 4.10 8.44
CA CYS A 172 -7.37 3.08 9.20
C CYS A 172 -8.89 3.25 9.11
N ASN A 173 -9.62 2.13 9.15
CA ASN A 173 -11.09 2.14 9.04
C ASN A 173 -11.77 2.78 10.25
N ASN A 174 -11.10 2.85 11.40
CA ASN A 174 -11.69 3.37 12.63
C ASN A 174 -10.64 4.00 13.57
N PRO A 175 -10.10 5.19 13.26
CA PRO A 175 -9.21 5.91 14.19
C PRO A 175 -9.93 6.42 15.46
N TYR A 176 -11.23 6.18 15.59
CA TYR A 176 -12.17 6.98 16.38
C TYR A 176 -12.68 6.37 17.67
N GLU A 177 -12.12 5.26 18.15
CA GLU A 177 -12.58 4.78 19.46
C GLU A 177 -12.31 5.77 20.61
N ASP A 178 -11.55 6.86 20.39
CA ASP A 178 -11.13 7.76 21.47
C ASP A 178 -11.06 9.26 21.13
N HIS A 179 -12.05 9.79 20.40
CA HIS A 179 -12.18 11.24 20.14
C HIS A 179 -12.22 12.14 21.40
N TYR A 180 -12.36 11.57 22.59
CA TYR A 180 -12.39 12.32 23.85
C TYR A 180 -11.01 12.55 24.47
N ASN A 181 -9.95 11.92 23.94
CA ASN A 181 -8.60 12.04 24.46
C ASN A 181 -7.78 13.00 23.59
N ARG A 182 -7.22 14.04 24.20
CA ARG A 182 -6.45 15.13 23.53
C ARG A 182 -5.14 14.67 22.85
N GLY A 183 -4.80 13.39 22.88
CA GLY A 183 -3.60 12.85 22.26
C GLY A 183 -3.72 11.36 21.96
N MET A 184 -2.79 10.84 21.14
CA MET A 184 -2.79 9.44 20.67
C MET A 184 -2.63 8.38 21.77
N ASN A 185 -2.39 8.77 23.03
CA ASN A 185 -1.93 7.91 24.11
C ASN A 185 -2.83 6.72 24.47
N ILE A 186 -4.06 6.66 23.96
CA ILE A 186 -5.06 5.63 24.32
C ILE A 186 -5.61 4.89 23.07
N THR A 187 -5.16 5.27 21.87
CA THR A 187 -5.63 4.67 20.62
C THR A 187 -5.03 3.27 20.36
N HIS A 188 -5.80 2.38 19.72
CA HIS A 188 -5.32 1.08 19.23
C HIS A 188 -4.14 1.18 18.26
N THR A 189 -3.91 2.36 17.68
CA THR A 189 -2.80 2.65 16.77
C THR A 189 -1.50 2.95 17.50
N LYS A 190 -1.52 3.30 18.79
CA LYS A 190 -0.31 3.72 19.52
C LYS A 190 0.83 2.71 19.46
N PRO A 191 0.63 1.41 19.74
CA PRO A 191 1.74 0.46 19.70
C PRO A 191 2.37 0.36 18.30
N PHE A 192 1.58 0.58 17.24
CA PHE A 192 2.09 0.63 15.88
C PHE A 192 2.88 1.91 15.62
N ILE A 193 2.43 3.07 16.11
CA ILE A 193 3.19 4.32 16.01
C ILE A 193 4.50 4.25 16.80
N ASP A 194 4.48 3.72 18.03
CA ASP A 194 5.67 3.49 18.84
C ASP A 194 6.66 2.52 18.15
N TYR A 195 6.16 1.60 17.31
CA TYR A 195 6.99 0.76 16.44
C TYR A 195 7.56 1.55 15.26
N LEU A 196 6.74 2.35 14.58
CA LEU A 196 7.18 3.19 13.47
C LEU A 196 8.24 4.22 13.89
N GLN A 197 8.15 4.81 15.08
CA GLN A 197 9.16 5.73 15.62
C GLN A 197 10.54 5.08 15.81
N LYS A 198 10.63 3.75 15.86
CA LYS A 198 11.91 3.03 15.97
C LYS A 198 12.56 2.77 14.62
N CYS A 199 11.82 2.91 13.52
CA CYS A 199 12.30 2.61 12.17
C CYS A 199 12.13 3.78 11.19
N ILE A 200 11.43 4.85 11.58
CA ILE A 200 11.26 6.09 10.81
C ILE A 200 11.76 7.24 11.68
N ASP A 201 12.52 8.13 11.08
CA ASP A 201 12.92 9.38 11.72
C ASP A 201 11.76 10.38 11.71
N PHE A 202 11.01 10.44 12.81
CA PHE A 202 9.87 11.36 12.94
C PHE A 202 10.29 12.84 12.96
N GLU A 203 11.55 13.16 13.27
CA GLU A 203 12.03 14.54 13.19
C GLU A 203 12.13 15.02 11.74
N SER A 204 12.29 14.09 10.78
CA SER A 204 12.33 14.40 9.35
C SER A 204 10.95 14.62 8.71
N LEU A 205 9.86 14.27 9.40
CA LEU A 205 8.49 14.36 8.86
C LEU A 205 8.01 15.82 8.82
N GLU A 206 7.65 16.30 7.63
CA GLU A 206 6.90 17.54 7.44
C GLU A 206 5.40 17.32 7.68
N GLN A 207 4.90 16.12 7.38
CA GLN A 207 3.50 15.74 7.54
C GLN A 207 3.35 14.36 8.18
N PHE A 208 2.55 14.29 9.24
CA PHE A 208 2.05 13.04 9.80
C PHE A 208 0.54 13.10 9.91
N VAL A 209 -0.15 12.19 9.22
CA VAL A 209 -1.59 12.29 9.00
C VAL A 209 -2.26 10.94 9.18
N PHE A 210 -3.33 10.91 9.98
CA PHE A 210 -4.28 9.80 10.00
C PHE A 210 -5.40 10.05 9.02
N VAL A 211 -5.70 9.04 8.22
CA VAL A 211 -6.76 9.08 7.22
C VAL A 211 -7.79 8.01 7.55
N SER A 212 -9.06 8.39 7.50
CA SER A 212 -10.18 7.46 7.51
C SER A 212 -11.15 7.85 6.39
N PRO A 213 -12.18 7.01 6.11
CA PRO A 213 -13.19 7.31 5.12
C PRO A 213 -13.76 8.75 5.16
N TYR A 214 -13.87 9.33 6.35
CA TYR A 214 -14.59 10.59 6.58
C TYR A 214 -13.82 11.68 7.31
N THR A 215 -12.60 11.40 7.77
CA THR A 215 -11.78 12.44 8.40
C THR A 215 -10.32 12.25 8.10
N LEU A 216 -9.64 13.39 7.98
CA LEU A 216 -8.20 13.51 7.96
C LEU A 216 -7.78 14.24 9.25
N ILE A 217 -6.85 13.65 10.00
CA ILE A 217 -6.31 14.22 11.23
C ILE A 217 -4.82 14.45 11.05
N LYS A 218 -4.40 15.71 11.11
CA LYS A 218 -2.98 16.08 11.13
C LYS A 218 -2.46 15.99 12.56
N ILE A 219 -1.29 15.37 12.70
CA ILE A 219 -0.63 15.13 13.98
C ILE A 219 0.75 15.76 13.94
N ASP A 220 1.15 16.33 15.07
CA ASP A 220 2.52 16.78 15.27
C ASP A 220 3.43 15.54 15.42
N PRO A 221 4.43 15.33 14.54
CA PRO A 221 5.24 14.12 14.57
C PRO A 221 6.13 14.01 15.82
N LEU A 222 6.45 15.13 16.49
CA LEU A 222 7.32 15.13 17.66
C LEU A 222 6.54 14.87 18.95
N THR A 223 5.36 15.49 19.07
CA THR A 223 4.54 15.44 20.29
C THR A 223 3.43 14.39 20.22
N LEU A 224 3.09 13.92 19.01
CA LEU A 224 1.93 13.09 18.72
C LEU A 224 0.60 13.71 19.16
N GLU A 225 0.55 15.04 19.29
CA GLU A 225 -0.65 15.80 19.58
C GLU A 225 -1.43 16.10 18.30
N PHE A 226 -2.76 16.17 18.42
CA PHE A 226 -3.62 16.53 17.30
C PHE A 226 -3.47 18.02 16.97
N ILE A 227 -3.14 18.33 15.72
CA ILE A 227 -3.02 19.70 15.21
C ILE A 227 -4.35 20.15 14.60
N GLU A 228 -4.83 19.40 13.60
CA GLU A 228 -5.97 19.78 12.77
C GLU A 228 -6.82 18.55 12.44
N THR A 229 -8.13 18.76 12.35
CA THR A 229 -9.08 17.74 11.92
C THR A 229 -9.94 18.31 10.81
N ARG A 230 -9.97 17.62 9.66
CA ARG A 230 -10.84 17.95 8.54
C ARG A 230 -11.83 16.82 8.35
N SER A 231 -13.12 17.13 8.40
CA SER A 231 -14.20 16.18 8.15
C SER A 231 -14.76 16.38 6.73
N GLY A 232 -15.05 15.28 6.06
CA GLY A 232 -15.51 15.23 4.66
C GLY A 232 -15.30 13.82 4.11
N LYS A 233 -16.00 13.43 3.04
CA LYS A 233 -15.65 12.16 2.37
C LYS A 233 -14.25 12.31 1.77
N PHE A 234 -13.27 11.59 2.33
CA PHE A 234 -11.92 11.54 1.77
C PHE A 234 -11.74 10.37 0.78
N TYR A 235 -12.83 9.63 0.52
CA TYR A 235 -12.89 8.53 -0.45
C TYR A 235 -14.17 8.58 -1.27
N GLU A 236 -14.02 9.03 -2.51
CA GLU A 236 -14.77 8.67 -3.72
C GLU A 236 -13.95 9.25 -4.90
N HIS A 237 -12.69 8.84 -5.06
CA HIS A 237 -11.94 9.10 -6.29
C HIS A 237 -12.08 7.88 -7.21
N PHE A 238 -13.16 7.89 -8.00
CA PHE A 238 -13.16 7.25 -9.31
C PHE A 238 -12.48 8.23 -10.29
N GLY A 239 -11.14 8.29 -10.27
CA GLY A 239 -10.40 9.19 -11.17
C GLY A 239 -8.89 9.19 -10.90
N PRO A 240 -8.06 9.36 -11.95
CA PRO A 240 -6.61 9.13 -11.90
C PRO A 240 -5.85 10.14 -11.04
N ILE A 241 -4.84 9.64 -10.32
CA ILE A 241 -3.92 10.38 -9.45
C ILE A 241 -2.94 11.19 -10.33
N HIS A 242 -3.36 12.33 -10.86
CA HIS A 242 -2.49 13.17 -11.70
C HIS A 242 -1.83 14.36 -10.98
N ASP A 243 -2.33 14.77 -9.80
CA ASP A 243 -1.94 16.07 -9.24
C ASP A 243 -0.65 16.08 -8.40
N GLU A 244 -0.11 14.93 -8.02
CA GLU A 244 1.10 14.85 -7.17
C GLU A 244 2.39 14.60 -7.95
N VAL A 245 2.30 14.08 -9.19
CA VAL A 245 3.49 13.74 -9.99
C VAL A 245 4.00 14.92 -10.84
N ASP A 246 3.13 15.91 -11.11
CA ASP A 246 3.44 17.06 -11.97
C ASP A 246 3.97 18.29 -11.19
N ARG A 247 4.16 18.18 -9.87
CA ARG A 247 4.78 19.23 -9.03
C ARG A 247 6.19 18.85 -8.58
N SER A 248 7.06 18.48 -9.52
CA SER A 248 8.53 18.44 -9.29
C SER A 248 9.31 18.46 -10.59
#